data_AF-A0AA38YMA3-F1
#
_entry.id   AF-A0AA38YMA3-F1
#
_cell.length_a   1.000
_cell.length_b   1.000
_cell.length_c   1.000
_cell.angle_alpha   90.00
_cell.angle_beta   90.00
_cell.angle_gamma   90.00
#
_symmetry.space_group_name_H-M   'P 1'
#
loop_
_entity.id
_entity.type
_entity.pdbx_description
1 polymer ?
#
loop_
_entity_poly.entity_id
_entity_poly.type
_entity_poly.pdbx_seq_one_letter_code
_entity_poly.pdbx_strand_id
1 'polypeptide(L)'
;MEKVIDDERSEVLEIEVDHLGVFSRLIYLKLAHLPKLRRMHGRALLFPSLRSIVVVSYPSLRKLPFDSNTGMSKKLEKIKGEQEWWDGLEWEDQTIMHNLTPIFSDP
;
A
#
# COMPACT_ATOMS: atom_id res chain seq x y z
N MET A 1 53.86 -14.50 7.47
CA MET A 1 52.70 -15.27 6.97
C MET A 1 51.82 -15.54 8.15
N GLU A 2 50.76 -14.76 8.31
CA GLU A 2 49.68 -15.04 9.25
C GLU A 2 48.42 -15.21 8.42
N LYS A 3 47.87 -16.44 8.40
CA LYS A 3 46.43 -16.65 8.27
C LYS A 3 45.82 -16.08 9.56
N VAL A 4 44.63 -15.51 9.60
CA VAL A 4 43.29 -16.11 9.73
C VAL A 4 42.37 -14.84 9.71
N ILE A 5 41.16 -14.73 9.17
CA ILE A 5 39.90 -15.47 9.37
C ILE A 5 38.99 -15.01 8.22
N ASP A 6 38.32 -15.96 7.55
CA ASP A 6 37.19 -15.68 6.67
C ASP A 6 36.14 -14.91 7.47
N ASP A 7 35.94 -13.64 7.12
CA ASP A 7 34.84 -12.82 7.60
C ASP A 7 33.56 -13.50 7.13
N GLU A 8 32.97 -14.28 8.04
CA GLU A 8 31.71 -14.96 7.86
C GLU A 8 30.74 -13.94 7.25
N ARG A 9 30.40 -14.18 5.99
CA ARG A 9 29.29 -13.54 5.29
C ARG A 9 28.16 -13.49 6.29
N SER A 10 27.97 -12.30 6.87
CA SER A 10 26.85 -12.02 7.75
C SER A 10 25.63 -12.11 6.86
N GLU A 11 25.11 -13.33 6.74
CA GLU A 11 23.73 -13.56 6.35
C GLU A 11 22.93 -12.99 7.51
N VAL A 12 22.80 -11.65 7.47
CA VAL A 12 21.65 -10.98 8.05
C VAL A 12 20.49 -11.64 7.35
N LEU A 13 19.96 -12.70 7.97
CA LEU A 13 18.59 -13.10 7.79
C LEU A 13 17.82 -11.85 8.22
N GLU A 14 17.60 -10.94 7.27
CA GLU A 14 16.55 -9.96 7.39
C GLU A 14 15.33 -10.79 7.70
N ILE A 15 14.97 -10.74 8.98
CA ILE A 15 13.76 -11.34 9.49
C ILE A 15 12.66 -10.72 8.63
N GLU A 16 12.22 -11.44 7.59
CA GLU A 16 11.02 -11.18 6.77
C GLU A 16 9.77 -11.40 7.62
N VAL A 17 9.82 -10.97 8.87
CA VAL A 17 8.73 -11.08 9.82
C VAL A 17 8.32 -9.66 10.13
N ASP A 18 7.02 -9.45 9.98
CA ASP A 18 6.25 -8.49 10.77
C ASP A 18 5.78 -7.18 10.14
N HIS A 19 5.65 -7.14 8.81
CA HIS A 19 4.65 -6.24 8.19
C HIS A 19 3.49 -6.99 7.52
N LEU A 20 3.65 -8.29 7.27
CA LEU A 20 2.63 -9.15 6.66
C LEU A 20 1.36 -9.28 7.54
N GLY A 21 1.49 -9.07 8.85
CA GLY A 21 0.41 -9.29 9.83
C GLY A 21 -0.20 -8.03 10.43
N VAL A 22 0.44 -6.86 10.33
CA VAL A 22 0.07 -5.66 11.11
C VAL A 22 -1.37 -5.21 10.84
N PHE A 23 -1.78 -5.26 9.58
CA PHE A 23 -3.14 -4.91 9.15
C PHE A 23 -3.97 -6.13 8.76
N SER A 24 -3.61 -7.31 9.26
CA SER A 24 -4.29 -8.57 8.91
C SER A 24 -5.79 -8.59 9.23
N ARG A 25 -6.23 -7.78 10.20
CA ARG A 25 -7.63 -7.64 10.63
C ARG A 25 -8.27 -6.33 10.20
N LEU A 26 -7.53 -5.45 9.50
CA LEU A 26 -8.07 -4.15 9.08
C LEU A 26 -9.06 -4.36 7.93
N ILE A 27 -10.33 -4.05 8.17
CA ILE A 27 -11.42 -4.21 7.19
C ILE A 27 -11.78 -2.88 6.52
N TYR A 28 -11.57 -1.77 7.23
CA TYR A 28 -11.92 -0.42 6.79
C TYR A 28 -10.75 0.53 7.02
N LEU A 29 -10.38 1.31 6.01
CA LEU A 29 -9.33 2.31 6.08
C LEU A 29 -9.89 3.67 5.64
N LYS A 30 -9.81 4.67 6.52
CA LYS A 30 -10.14 6.05 6.19
C LYS A 30 -8.90 6.93 6.27
N LEU A 31 -8.60 7.62 5.17
CA LEU A 31 -7.52 8.59 5.04
C LEU A 31 -8.14 9.97 4.87
N ALA A 32 -7.85 10.89 5.80
CA ALA A 32 -8.42 12.24 5.82
C ALA A 32 -7.37 13.26 6.20
N HIS A 33 -7.37 14.43 5.54
CA HIS A 33 -6.50 15.57 5.85
C HIS A 33 -5.00 15.21 5.90
N LEU A 34 -4.50 14.60 4.82
CA LEU A 34 -3.10 14.16 4.72
C LEU A 34 -2.32 14.97 3.66
N PRO A 35 -2.11 16.29 3.85
CA PRO A 35 -1.51 17.18 2.84
C PRO A 35 0.00 16.99 2.64
N LYS A 36 0.66 16.24 3.55
CA LYS A 36 2.09 15.90 3.46
C LYS A 36 2.33 14.43 3.17
N LEU A 37 1.28 13.60 3.14
CA LEU A 37 1.43 12.18 2.89
C LEU A 37 1.52 11.96 1.39
N ARG A 38 2.74 11.86 0.88
CA ARG A 38 3.02 11.57 -0.53
C ARG A 38 3.18 10.09 -0.80
N ARG A 39 3.59 9.33 0.22
CA ARG A 39 3.82 7.90 0.20
C ARG A 39 3.62 7.35 1.60
N MET A 40 3.03 6.17 1.73
CA MET A 40 2.81 5.58 3.05
C MET A 40 4.01 4.78 3.57
N HIS A 41 4.84 4.19 2.70
CA HIS A 41 6.07 3.52 3.14
C HIS A 41 7.03 3.25 1.95
N GLY A 42 8.27 2.88 2.24
CA GLY A 42 9.25 2.40 1.26
C GLY A 42 9.09 0.93 0.84
N ARG A 43 8.10 0.21 1.40
CA ARG A 43 7.76 -1.19 1.11
C ARG A 43 6.22 -1.36 1.12
N ALA A 44 5.68 -2.27 0.30
CA ALA A 44 4.26 -2.60 0.26
C ALA A 44 3.69 -2.88 1.65
N LEU A 45 2.68 -2.11 2.09
CA LEU A 45 1.86 -2.54 3.22
C LEU A 45 0.81 -3.54 2.71
N LEU A 46 0.67 -4.67 3.40
CA LEU A 46 -0.35 -5.67 3.07
C LEU A 46 -1.61 -5.42 3.90
N PHE A 47 -2.76 -5.46 3.24
CA PHE A 47 -4.06 -5.35 3.90
C PHE A 47 -4.95 -6.54 3.57
N PRO A 48 -4.61 -7.77 4.00
CA PRO A 48 -5.22 -8.99 3.47
C PRO A 48 -6.74 -9.10 3.74
N SER A 49 -7.27 -8.37 4.73
CA SER A 49 -8.70 -8.39 5.09
C SER A 49 -9.47 -7.11 4.72
N LEU A 50 -8.84 -6.16 4.03
CA LEU A 50 -9.43 -4.85 3.74
C LEU A 50 -10.53 -4.98 2.70
N ARG A 51 -11.69 -4.41 3.02
CA ARG A 51 -12.89 -4.41 2.17
C ARG A 51 -13.25 -3.02 1.67
N SER A 52 -12.97 -1.98 2.46
CA SER A 52 -13.36 -0.62 2.09
C SER A 52 -12.29 0.42 2.43
N ILE A 53 -12.08 1.33 1.48
CA ILE A 53 -11.17 2.46 1.59
C ILE A 53 -11.94 3.74 1.34
N VAL A 54 -11.70 4.74 2.19
CA VAL A 54 -12.29 6.07 2.05
C VAL A 54 -11.18 7.10 2.13
N VAL A 55 -11.06 7.92 1.09
CA VAL A 55 -10.06 8.96 0.94
C VAL A 55 -10.80 10.29 0.80
N VAL A 56 -10.64 11.19 1.76
CA VAL A 56 -11.40 12.46 1.81
C VAL A 56 -10.49 13.64 2.15
N SER A 57 -10.91 14.83 1.74
CA SER A 57 -10.28 16.10 2.07
C SER A 57 -8.89 16.27 1.44
N TYR A 58 -8.85 16.33 0.11
CA TYR A 58 -7.68 16.70 -0.71
C TYR A 58 -6.34 16.11 -0.20
N PRO A 59 -6.20 14.77 -0.13
CA PRO A 59 -4.93 14.20 0.25
C PRO A 59 -3.92 14.44 -0.88
N SER A 60 -2.70 14.85 -0.53
CA SER A 60 -1.58 14.93 -1.49
C SER A 60 -1.07 13.56 -1.95
N LEU A 61 -1.86 12.52 -1.70
CA LEU A 61 -1.50 11.12 -1.83
C LEU A 61 -1.66 10.72 -3.29
N ARG A 62 -0.53 10.61 -3.99
CA ARG A 62 -0.50 10.23 -5.41
C ARG A 62 -0.42 8.73 -5.64
N LYS A 63 -0.25 7.93 -4.59
CA LYS A 63 -0.15 6.47 -4.70
C LYS A 63 -1.09 5.81 -3.71
N LEU A 64 -1.64 4.66 -4.09
CA LEU A 64 -2.49 3.91 -3.19
C LEU A 64 -1.72 3.46 -1.93
N PRO A 65 -2.44 3.27 -0.80
CA PRO A 65 -1.83 2.83 0.44
C PRO A 65 -1.20 1.42 0.39
N PHE A 66 -1.41 0.67 -0.69
CA PHE A 66 -0.96 -0.70 -0.90
C PHE A 66 -0.33 -0.83 -2.29
N ASP A 67 0.61 -1.77 -2.41
CA ASP A 67 1.14 -2.12 -3.72
C ASP A 67 0.12 -2.97 -4.46
N SER A 68 -0.18 -2.59 -5.68
CA SER A 68 -1.23 -3.19 -6.50
C SER A 68 -1.00 -4.64 -6.87
N ASN A 69 0.27 -5.07 -6.88
CA ASN A 69 0.65 -6.44 -7.25
C ASN A 69 0.68 -7.41 -6.05
N THR A 70 0.85 -6.91 -4.82
CA THR A 70 1.12 -7.75 -3.64
C THR A 70 0.30 -7.36 -2.41
N GLY A 71 -0.03 -6.07 -2.24
CA GLY A 71 -0.72 -5.51 -1.08
C GLY A 71 -2.24 -5.44 -1.19
N MET A 72 -2.80 -5.58 -2.39
CA MET A 72 -4.24 -5.52 -2.61
C MET A 72 -4.94 -6.77 -2.04
N SER A 73 -5.95 -6.55 -1.19
CA SER A 73 -6.85 -7.63 -0.79
C SER A 73 -7.71 -8.07 -1.97
N LYS A 74 -7.78 -9.37 -2.23
CA LYS A 74 -8.82 -9.96 -3.11
C LYS A 74 -10.25 -9.71 -2.59
N LYS A 75 -10.40 -9.23 -1.36
CA LYS A 75 -11.67 -8.92 -0.71
C LYS A 75 -12.00 -7.42 -0.77
N LEU A 76 -11.21 -6.61 -1.47
CA LEU A 76 -11.49 -5.19 -1.60
C LEU A 76 -12.75 -4.99 -2.44
N GLU A 77 -13.77 -4.41 -1.83
CA GLU A 77 -15.11 -4.27 -2.39
C GLU A 77 -15.44 -2.83 -2.78
N LYS A 78 -14.80 -1.85 -2.11
CA LYS A 78 -15.14 -0.44 -2.30
C LYS A 78 -13.97 0.50 -2.06
N ILE A 79 -13.78 1.44 -2.98
CA ILE A 79 -12.95 2.63 -2.80
C ILE A 79 -13.85 3.85 -2.95
N LYS A 80 -13.75 4.78 -2.00
CA LYS A 80 -14.48 6.04 -2.04
C LYS A 80 -13.49 7.20 -1.94
N GLY A 81 -13.62 8.19 -2.81
CA GLY A 81 -12.85 9.42 -2.71
C GLY A 81 -13.15 10.39 -3.82
N GLU A 82 -12.66 11.62 -3.67
CA GLU A 82 -12.87 12.71 -4.63
C GLU A 82 -12.33 12.31 -6.02
N GLN A 83 -13.08 12.62 -7.09
CA GLN A 83 -12.69 12.29 -8.46
C GLN A 83 -11.32 12.90 -8.83
N GLU A 84 -11.02 14.12 -8.38
CA GLU A 84 -9.73 14.78 -8.63
C GLU A 84 -8.57 14.02 -8.01
N TRP A 85 -8.80 13.39 -6.85
CA TRP A 85 -7.80 12.52 -6.24
C TRP A 85 -7.59 11.25 -7.07
N TRP A 86 -8.67 10.59 -7.50
CA TRP A 86 -8.61 9.36 -8.30
C TRP A 86 -7.88 9.56 -9.63
N ASP A 87 -8.20 10.65 -10.33
CA ASP A 87 -7.58 11.01 -11.60
C ASP A 87 -6.11 11.43 -11.43
N GLY A 88 -5.76 11.93 -10.24
CA GLY A 88 -4.40 12.31 -9.87
C GLY A 88 -3.50 11.17 -9.36
N LEU A 89 -4.01 9.93 -9.30
CA LEU A 89 -3.22 8.78 -8.88
C LEU A 89 -2.17 8.38 -9.93
N GLU A 90 -0.95 8.18 -9.47
CA GLU A 90 0.16 7.61 -10.21
C GLU A 90 0.05 6.08 -10.16
N TRP A 91 -0.62 5.51 -11.16
CA TRP A 91 -0.80 4.07 -11.33
C TRP A 91 0.48 3.38 -11.78
N GLU A 92 0.80 2.24 -11.17
CA GLU A 92 1.94 1.39 -11.58
C GLU A 92 1.69 0.72 -12.93
N ASP A 93 0.44 0.31 -13.17
CA ASP A 93 -0.07 -0.29 -14.40
C ASP A 93 -1.51 0.18 -14.60
N GLN A 94 -1.86 0.57 -15.82
CA GLN A 94 -3.22 0.96 -16.22
C GLN A 94 -4.24 -0.16 -15.99
N THR A 95 -3.81 -1.42 -16.05
CA THR A 95 -4.63 -2.59 -15.74
C THR A 95 -5.18 -2.54 -14.32
N ILE A 96 -4.39 -2.05 -13.35
CA ILE A 96 -4.82 -1.91 -11.96
C ILE A 96 -5.93 -0.87 -11.85
N MET A 97 -5.74 0.28 -12.49
CA MET A 97 -6.76 1.33 -12.55
C MET A 97 -8.05 0.74 -13.11
N HIS A 98 -8.01 0.08 -14.27
CA HIS A 98 -9.19 -0.54 -14.88
C HIS A 98 -9.87 -1.59 -13.99
N ASN A 99 -9.11 -2.38 -13.24
CA ASN A 99 -9.65 -3.36 -12.30
C ASN A 99 -10.33 -2.73 -11.09
N LEU A 100 -9.87 -1.54 -10.66
CA LEU A 100 -10.39 -0.85 -9.49
C LEU A 100 -11.49 0.17 -9.81
N THR A 101 -11.54 0.70 -11.02
CA THR A 101 -12.58 1.66 -11.45
C THR A 101 -14.01 1.17 -11.15
N PRO A 102 -14.38 -0.11 -11.35
CA PRO A 102 -15.73 -0.60 -11.05
C PRO A 102 -16.13 -0.52 -9.57
N ILE A 103 -15.15 -0.51 -8.66
CA ILE A 103 -15.38 -0.45 -7.21
C ILE A 103 -15.09 0.94 -6.62
N PHE A 104 -14.70 1.90 -7.48
CA PHE A 104 -14.51 3.29 -7.11
C PHE A 104 -15.84 4.05 -7.13
N SER A 105 -16.00 5.01 -6.22
CA SER A 105 -17.16 5.89 -6.15
C SER A 105 -16.77 7.26 -5.59
N ASP A 106 -17.21 8.33 -6.25
CA ASP A 106 -17.13 9.69 -5.71
C ASP A 106 -18.26 9.92 -4.68
N PRO A 107 -18.03 10.61 -3.54
CA PRO A 107 -19.04 10.97 -2.56
C PRO A 107 -20.38 11.54 -2.99
#